data_AF-A0A1M3KG61-F1
#
_entry.id   AF-A0A1M3KG61-F1
#
_cell.length_a   1.000
_cell.length_b   1.000
_cell.length_c   1.000
_cell.angle_alpha   90.00
_cell.angle_beta   90.00
_cell.angle_gamma   90.00
#
_symmetry.space_group_name_H-M   'P 1'
#
loop_
_entity.id
_entity.type
_entity.pdbx_description
1 polymer ?
#
loop_
_entity_poly.entity_id
_entity_poly.type
_entity_poly.pdbx_seq_one_letter_code
_entity_poly.pdbx_strand_id
1 'polypeptide(L)'
;MKKTLLVLAALAFVTPAGAAPPTAEQKAEFLATCLKVAPEAGTLCTCKADAAMSLVDSEFMAVIIASMQGKDVPAALYDTYNDYIARSTQACGMGSAM
;
A
#
# COMPACT_ATOMS: atom_id res chain seq x y z
N MET A 1 20.77 -0.90 -39.71
CA MET A 1 19.84 -0.43 -38.66
C MET A 1 18.54 -1.25 -38.74
N LYS A 2 18.07 -1.79 -37.59
CA LYS A 2 16.70 -2.16 -37.11
C LYS A 2 15.69 -2.81 -38.13
N LYS A 3 15.20 -4.08 -38.11
CA LYS A 3 14.80 -5.08 -37.08
C LYS A 3 13.58 -4.62 -36.22
N THR A 4 12.47 -5.33 -35.96
CA THR A 4 12.03 -6.74 -36.19
C THR A 4 10.51 -6.91 -35.89
N LEU A 5 10.02 -8.12 -36.23
CA LEU A 5 8.75 -8.86 -36.05
C LEU A 5 7.88 -8.80 -34.75
N LEU A 6 6.55 -9.04 -34.97
CA LEU A 6 5.57 -10.03 -34.42
C LEU A 6 5.65 -10.60 -32.97
N VAL A 7 4.48 -10.90 -32.33
CA VAL A 7 4.03 -12.24 -31.77
C VAL A 7 2.82 -12.18 -30.77
N LEU A 8 2.07 -13.31 -30.68
CA LEU A 8 0.86 -13.77 -29.90
C LEU A 8 1.08 -14.27 -28.43
N ALA A 9 0.01 -14.45 -27.60
CA ALA A 9 -0.02 -15.25 -26.33
C ALA A 9 -1.44 -15.73 -25.82
N ALA A 10 -1.50 -16.71 -24.88
CA ALA A 10 -2.69 -17.38 -24.25
C ALA A 10 -2.59 -17.54 -22.68
N LEU A 11 -3.68 -17.88 -21.94
CA LEU A 11 -3.91 -17.72 -20.45
C LEU A 11 -4.58 -18.90 -19.67
N ALA A 12 -4.51 -18.91 -18.31
CA ALA A 12 -5.15 -19.85 -17.32
C ALA A 12 -5.60 -19.18 -15.96
N PHE A 13 -6.48 -19.82 -15.14
CA PHE A 13 -7.29 -19.26 -13.98
C PHE A 13 -7.06 -19.87 -12.54
N VAL A 14 -7.60 -19.23 -11.46
CA VAL A 14 -7.14 -19.15 -10.02
C VAL A 14 -8.26 -19.43 -8.95
N THR A 15 -7.94 -19.76 -7.66
CA THR A 15 -8.84 -19.94 -6.46
C THR A 15 -8.86 -18.75 -5.45
N PRO A 16 -9.89 -18.56 -4.57
CA PRO A 16 -10.04 -17.36 -3.73
C PRO A 16 -9.35 -17.46 -2.35
N ALA A 17 -8.60 -16.42 -1.96
CA ALA A 17 -7.89 -16.30 -0.68
C ALA A 17 -8.75 -15.55 0.37
N GLY A 18 -8.71 -15.98 1.64
CA GLY A 18 -9.26 -15.21 2.76
C GLY A 18 -8.30 -14.11 3.21
N ALA A 19 -8.84 -12.95 3.61
CA ALA A 19 -8.10 -11.77 4.04
C ALA A 19 -7.16 -12.08 5.23
N ALA A 20 -5.88 -12.29 4.95
CA ALA A 20 -4.85 -12.55 5.96
C ALA A 20 -4.37 -11.22 6.59
N PRO A 21 -3.93 -11.19 7.85
CA PRO A 21 -3.30 -9.98 8.39
C PRO A 21 -2.04 -9.62 7.58
N PRO A 22 -1.63 -8.34 7.55
CA PRO A 22 -0.40 -7.93 6.88
C PRO A 22 0.82 -8.62 7.47
N THR A 23 1.85 -8.85 6.65
CA THR A 23 3.09 -9.49 7.11
C THR A 23 4.10 -8.48 7.65
N ALA A 24 5.11 -8.96 8.37
CA ALA A 24 6.22 -8.13 8.85
C ALA A 24 7.01 -7.50 7.69
N GLU A 25 7.13 -8.20 6.57
CA GLU A 25 7.76 -7.70 5.36
C GLU A 25 6.95 -6.56 4.75
N GLN A 26 5.62 -6.68 4.69
CA GLN A 26 4.77 -5.61 4.20
C GLN A 26 4.83 -4.38 5.10
N LYS A 27 4.91 -4.56 6.43
CA LYS A 27 5.17 -3.45 7.36
C LYS A 27 6.48 -2.74 7.08
N ALA A 28 7.55 -3.50 6.85
CA ALA A 28 8.87 -2.95 6.54
C ALA A 28 8.86 -2.19 5.20
N GLU A 29 8.19 -2.73 4.19
CA GLU A 29 8.04 -2.10 2.88
C GLU A 29 7.20 -0.81 2.96
N PHE A 30 6.11 -0.84 3.74
CA PHE A 30 5.32 0.36 4.04
C PHE A 30 6.21 1.45 4.62
N LEU A 31 6.95 1.14 5.68
CA LEU A 31 7.80 2.09 6.38
C LEU A 31 8.87 2.67 5.45
N ALA A 32 9.56 1.81 4.70
CA ALA A 32 10.59 2.22 3.75
C ALA A 32 10.01 3.11 2.63
N THR A 33 8.83 2.77 2.11
CA THR A 33 8.16 3.55 1.06
C THR A 33 7.72 4.92 1.58
N CYS A 34 7.12 4.97 2.77
CA CYS A 34 6.71 6.21 3.43
C CYS A 34 7.92 7.14 3.65
N LEU A 35 9.02 6.61 4.19
CA LEU A 35 10.25 7.37 4.42
C LEU A 35 10.93 7.84 3.14
N LYS A 36 10.76 7.12 2.03
CA LYS A 36 11.29 7.55 0.73
C LYS A 36 10.58 8.80 0.20
N VAL A 37 9.27 8.91 0.42
CA VAL A 37 8.47 10.06 -0.03
C VAL A 37 8.41 11.20 0.99
N ALA A 38 8.60 10.89 2.27
CA ALA A 38 8.62 11.85 3.38
C ALA A 38 9.75 11.52 4.38
N PRO A 39 11.02 11.83 4.06
CA PRO A 39 12.17 11.46 4.89
C PRO A 39 12.13 12.02 6.32
N GLU A 40 11.59 13.23 6.49
CA GLU A 40 11.50 13.92 7.78
C GLU A 40 10.37 13.39 8.66
N ALA A 41 9.45 12.58 8.12
CA ALA A 41 8.25 12.11 8.80
C ALA A 41 8.45 10.79 9.58
N GLY A 42 9.65 10.53 10.11
CA GLY A 42 10.00 9.21 10.66
C GLY A 42 9.08 8.68 11.75
N THR A 43 8.71 9.54 12.72
CA THR A 43 7.77 9.18 13.79
C THR A 43 6.38 8.87 13.24
N LEU A 44 5.89 9.67 12.27
CA LEU A 44 4.59 9.46 11.66
C LEU A 44 4.56 8.20 10.80
N CYS A 45 5.57 7.99 9.96
CA CYS A 45 5.69 6.81 9.10
C CYS A 45 5.74 5.53 9.93
N THR A 46 6.47 5.54 11.06
CA THR A 46 6.50 4.41 11.99
C THR A 46 5.12 4.15 12.60
N CYS A 47 4.47 5.18 13.14
CA CYS A 47 3.12 5.03 13.72
C CYS A 47 2.11 4.49 12.71
N LYS A 48 2.11 5.02 11.47
CA LYS A 48 1.17 4.56 10.43
C LYS A 48 1.47 3.15 9.95
N ALA A 49 2.74 2.74 9.90
CA ALA A 49 3.13 1.36 9.61
C ALA A 49 2.63 0.40 10.71
N ASP A 50 2.78 0.78 11.98
CA ASP A 50 2.28 0.01 13.12
C ASP A 50 0.74 -0.09 13.11
N ALA A 51 0.05 1.05 12.93
CA ALA A 51 -1.41 1.09 12.90
C ALA A 51 -1.97 0.22 11.77
N ALA A 52 -1.38 0.29 10.57
CA ALA A 52 -1.86 -0.45 9.40
C ALA A 52 -1.91 -1.98 9.64
N MET A 53 -1.02 -2.55 10.45
CA MET A 53 -1.06 -3.98 10.83
C MET A 53 -2.37 -4.42 11.48
N SER A 54 -3.10 -3.49 12.10
CA SER A 54 -4.36 -3.75 12.81
C SER A 54 -5.60 -3.23 12.08
N LEU A 55 -5.41 -2.36 11.09
CA LEU A 55 -6.52 -1.66 10.42
C LEU A 55 -6.93 -2.34 9.12
N VAL A 56 -6.03 -3.11 8.50
CA VAL A 56 -6.18 -3.63 7.14
C VAL A 56 -5.68 -5.08 7.04
N ASP A 57 -6.02 -5.77 5.95
CA ASP A 57 -5.46 -7.08 5.59
C ASP A 57 -4.24 -6.95 4.66
N SER A 58 -3.61 -8.08 4.33
CA SER A 58 -2.40 -8.13 3.50
C SER A 58 -2.63 -7.69 2.06
N GLU A 59 -3.81 -7.96 1.48
CA GLU A 59 -4.14 -7.54 0.12
C GLU A 59 -4.28 -6.01 0.07
N PHE A 60 -4.97 -5.44 1.04
CA PHE A 60 -5.18 -4.01 1.13
C PHE A 60 -3.91 -3.26 1.55
N MET A 61 -3.05 -3.86 2.38
CA MET A 61 -1.71 -3.34 2.66
C MET A 61 -0.89 -3.20 1.37
N ALA A 62 -0.98 -4.17 0.44
CA ALA A 62 -0.31 -4.08 -0.85
C ALA A 62 -0.84 -2.93 -1.71
N VAL A 63 -2.16 -2.66 -1.66
CA VAL A 63 -2.79 -1.50 -2.33
C VAL A 63 -2.27 -0.18 -1.75
N ILE A 64 -2.14 -0.09 -0.43
CA ILE A 64 -1.62 1.12 0.22
C ILE A 64 -0.16 1.38 -0.17
N ILE A 65 0.69 0.35 -0.13
CA ILE A 65 2.09 0.46 -0.56
C ILE A 65 2.19 0.88 -2.02
N ALA A 66 1.42 0.25 -2.90
CA ALA A 66 1.33 0.61 -4.32
C ALA A 66 0.93 2.07 -4.52
N SER A 67 -0.04 2.55 -3.75
CA SER A 67 -0.49 3.96 -3.77
C SER A 67 0.62 4.92 -3.34
N MET A 68 1.35 4.61 -2.25
CA MET A 68 2.51 5.42 -1.84
C MET A 68 3.63 5.45 -2.89
N GLN A 69 3.72 4.42 -3.74
CA GLN A 69 4.64 4.35 -4.88
C GLN A 69 4.11 5.09 -6.13
N GLY A 70 2.94 5.74 -6.05
CA GLY A 70 2.34 6.53 -7.12
C GLY A 70 1.40 5.77 -8.04
N LYS A 71 0.92 4.57 -7.66
CA LYS A 71 -0.11 3.85 -8.42
C LYS A 71 -1.51 4.27 -7.98
N ASP A 72 -2.46 4.28 -8.91
CA ASP A 72 -3.85 4.58 -8.59
C ASP A 72 -4.49 3.47 -7.73
N VAL A 73 -5.32 3.87 -6.77
CA VAL A 73 -6.17 2.96 -6.01
C VAL A 73 -7.31 2.48 -6.92
N PRO A 74 -7.65 1.18 -6.97
CA PRO A 74 -8.82 0.70 -7.71
C PRO A 74 -10.09 1.40 -7.25
N ALA A 75 -10.96 1.82 -8.18
CA ALA A 75 -12.16 2.58 -7.84
C ALA A 75 -13.10 1.86 -6.83
N ALA A 76 -13.15 0.53 -6.89
CA ALA A 76 -13.91 -0.29 -5.94
C ALA A 76 -13.39 -0.21 -4.49
N LEU A 77 -12.18 0.31 -4.29
CA LEU A 77 -11.50 0.41 -2.99
C LEU A 77 -11.39 1.85 -2.47
N TYR A 78 -11.95 2.85 -3.15
CA TYR A 78 -11.83 4.25 -2.72
C TYR A 78 -12.39 4.50 -1.33
N ASP A 79 -13.56 3.95 -1.01
CA ASP A 79 -14.17 4.14 0.31
C ASP A 79 -13.32 3.46 1.40
N THR A 80 -12.86 2.23 1.16
CA THR A 80 -11.97 1.49 2.07
C THR A 80 -10.64 2.23 2.28
N TYR A 81 -10.11 2.83 1.22
CA TYR A 81 -8.87 3.61 1.27
C TYR A 81 -9.05 4.89 2.06
N ASN A 82 -10.15 5.61 1.84
CA ASN A 82 -10.47 6.80 2.61
C ASN A 82 -10.73 6.49 4.10
N ASP A 83 -11.39 5.36 4.41
CA ASP A 83 -11.54 4.87 5.78
C ASP A 83 -10.19 4.58 6.44
N TYR A 84 -9.29 3.88 5.74
CA TYR A 84 -7.93 3.66 6.21
C TYR A 84 -7.18 4.98 6.50
N ILE A 85 -7.26 5.95 5.59
CA ILE A 85 -6.63 7.26 5.77
C ILE A 85 -7.20 7.96 7.00
N ALA A 86 -8.52 7.95 7.19
CA ALA A 86 -9.17 8.54 8.35
C ALA A 86 -8.75 7.86 9.66
N ARG A 87 -8.81 6.53 9.73
CA ARG A 87 -8.48 5.74 10.93
C ARG A 87 -6.99 5.83 11.28
N SER A 88 -6.10 5.73 10.29
CA SER A 88 -4.66 5.91 10.52
C SER A 88 -4.29 7.35 10.91
N THR A 89 -5.11 8.33 10.54
CA THR A 89 -4.95 9.73 10.94
C THR A 89 -5.49 9.98 12.34
N GLN A 90 -6.62 9.40 12.69
CA GLN A 90 -7.13 9.43 14.06
C GLN A 90 -6.13 8.80 15.05
N ALA A 91 -5.45 7.72 14.64
CA ALA A 91 -4.47 7.04 15.47
C ALA A 91 -3.13 7.80 15.59
N CYS A 92 -2.64 8.41 14.50
CA CYS A 92 -1.26 8.92 14.42
C CYS A 92 -1.13 10.43 14.15
N GLY A 93 -2.23 11.13 13.88
CA GLY A 93 -2.23 12.53 13.45
C GLY A 93 -1.96 12.73 11.95
N MET A 94 -1.95 14.01 11.54
CA MET A 94 -1.77 14.46 10.15
C MET A 94 -0.36 15.03 9.92
N GLY A 95 0.69 14.25 10.17
CA GLY A 95 2.05 14.48 9.63
C GLY A 95 2.68 15.88 9.70
N SER A 96 2.18 16.74 10.56
CA SER A 96 2.72 18.05 10.85
C SER A 96 3.36 17.92 12.22
N ALA A 97 4.64 17.59 12.23
CA ALA A 97 5.46 17.91 13.38
C ALA A 97 5.80 19.39 13.24
N MET A 98 5.06 20.25 13.96
CA MET A 98 5.38 21.62 14.37
C MET A 98 4.16 22.18 15.11
#